data_AF-A3J3H5-F1
#
_entry.id   AF-A3J3H5-F1
#
_cell.length_a   1.000
_cell.length_b   1.000
_cell.length_c   1.000
_cell.angle_alpha   90.00
_cell.angle_beta   90.00
_cell.angle_gamma   90.00
#
_symmetry.space_group_name_H-M   'P 1'
#
loop_
_entity.id
_entity.type
_entity.pdbx_description
1 polymer ?
#
loop_
_entity_poly.entity_id
_entity_poly.type
_entity_poly.pdbx_seq_one_letter_code
_entity_poly.pdbx_strand_id
1 'polypeptide(L)'
;MKTFLFLLLFILGSTFIHAQNTLNYNDEKGSPKATLQDVKWIVGNWTGEALGGICQETWSEPIGNSMMFSFKLVVDGKVAFYELGHIIEKEKTLLLQLKHFDGELKGWEKAEVSENFRLVKVTLTHVYFDKFTFEKISDNEINIYVVFEESGKEMKFNFKK
;
A
#
# COMPACT_ATOMS: atom_id res chain seq x y z
N MET A 1 -25.23 -43.19 42.99
CA MET A 1 -24.32 -43.67 41.93
C MET A 1 -23.58 -42.45 41.39
N LYS A 2 -22.25 -42.43 41.50
CA LYS A 2 -21.39 -41.31 41.11
C LYS A 2 -20.96 -41.51 39.66
N THR A 3 -21.39 -40.66 38.75
CA THR A 3 -20.83 -40.57 37.40
C THR A 3 -19.91 -39.35 37.34
N PHE A 4 -18.61 -39.63 37.26
CA PHE A 4 -17.56 -38.68 36.90
C PHE A 4 -17.80 -38.22 35.46
N LEU A 5 -17.92 -36.91 35.25
CA LEU A 5 -17.88 -36.31 33.92
C LEU A 5 -16.54 -35.62 33.73
N PHE A 6 -15.72 -36.15 32.81
CA PHE A 6 -14.44 -35.59 32.39
C PHE A 6 -14.66 -34.22 31.75
N LEU A 7 -14.08 -33.18 32.35
CA LEU A 7 -14.02 -31.84 31.76
C LEU A 7 -12.84 -31.81 30.76
N LEU A 8 -13.14 -31.86 29.47
CA LEU A 8 -12.15 -31.68 28.40
C LEU A 8 -11.81 -30.19 28.29
N LEU A 9 -10.68 -29.78 28.86
CA LEU A 9 -10.17 -28.42 28.73
C LEU A 9 -9.59 -28.24 27.32
N PHE A 10 -10.39 -27.71 26.39
CA PHE A 10 -9.88 -27.20 25.12
C PHE A 10 -9.07 -25.93 25.40
N ILE A 11 -7.75 -26.04 25.45
CA ILE A 11 -6.85 -24.89 25.41
C ILE A 11 -6.92 -24.35 23.97
N LEU A 12 -7.84 -23.42 23.74
CA LEU A 12 -7.85 -22.57 22.54
C LEU A 12 -6.60 -21.69 22.59
N GLY A 13 -5.51 -22.20 22.02
CA GLY A 13 -4.34 -21.38 21.71
C GLY A 13 -4.78 -20.25 20.80
N SER A 14 -4.71 -19.02 21.29
CA SER A 14 -5.00 -17.81 20.54
C SER A 14 -3.97 -17.68 19.42
N THR A 15 -4.24 -18.27 18.26
CA THR A 15 -3.54 -17.87 17.04
C THR A 15 -4.00 -16.45 16.76
N PHE A 16 -3.10 -15.49 16.93
CA PHE A 16 -3.32 -14.12 16.45
C PHE A 16 -3.38 -14.19 14.93
N ILE A 17 -4.58 -14.40 14.39
CA ILE A 17 -4.86 -14.19 12.97
C ILE A 17 -4.66 -12.70 12.74
N HIS A 18 -3.46 -12.30 12.29
CA HIS A 18 -3.29 -10.96 11.73
C HIS A 18 -4.15 -10.90 10.47
N ALA A 19 -5.19 -10.07 10.50
CA ALA A 19 -5.96 -9.77 9.32
C ALA A 19 -5.04 -9.07 8.30
N GLN A 20 -4.90 -9.65 7.12
CA GLN A 20 -4.12 -9.08 6.03
C GLN A 20 -4.92 -7.94 5.38
N ASN A 21 -4.31 -6.76 5.25
CA ASN A 21 -4.93 -5.58 4.64
C ASN A 21 -4.63 -5.46 3.14
N THR A 22 -3.72 -6.30 2.63
CA THR A 22 -3.35 -6.44 1.23
C THR A 22 -4.02 -7.64 0.55
N LEU A 23 -4.18 -7.57 -0.77
CA LEU A 23 -4.70 -8.68 -1.58
C LEU A 23 -3.68 -9.06 -2.64
N ASN A 24 -3.62 -10.35 -2.99
CA ASN A 24 -2.83 -10.80 -4.12
C ASN A 24 -3.64 -10.70 -5.43
N TYR A 25 -2.95 -10.39 -6.52
CA TYR A 25 -3.54 -10.46 -7.85
C TYR A 25 -3.93 -11.89 -8.22
N ASN A 26 -4.99 -12.00 -9.02
CA ASN A 26 -5.44 -13.27 -9.59
C ASN A 26 -5.55 -13.11 -11.11
N ASP A 27 -4.68 -13.80 -11.84
CA ASP A 27 -4.61 -13.71 -13.31
C ASP A 27 -5.88 -14.20 -14.01
N GLU A 28 -6.62 -15.15 -13.42
CA GLU A 28 -7.87 -15.66 -14.00
C GLU A 28 -9.02 -14.64 -13.89
N LYS A 29 -9.04 -13.86 -12.79
CA LYS A 29 -10.05 -12.82 -12.57
C LYS A 29 -9.72 -11.52 -13.29
N GLY A 30 -8.44 -11.19 -13.42
CA GLY A 30 -7.96 -9.94 -13.98
C GLY A 30 -8.30 -8.72 -13.12
N SER A 31 -8.04 -7.53 -13.65
CA SER A 31 -8.36 -6.26 -13.00
C SER A 31 -9.80 -5.79 -13.30
N PRO A 32 -10.52 -5.22 -12.33
CA PRO A 32 -11.82 -4.60 -12.61
C PRO A 32 -11.65 -3.32 -13.43
N LYS A 33 -12.73 -2.85 -14.05
CA LYS A 33 -12.74 -1.51 -14.66
C LYS A 33 -12.67 -0.44 -13.58
N ALA A 34 -11.81 0.56 -13.80
CA ALA A 34 -11.61 1.68 -12.89
C ALA A 34 -10.99 2.87 -13.63
N THR A 35 -11.10 4.05 -13.04
CA THR A 35 -10.62 5.34 -13.53
C THR A 35 -9.89 6.08 -12.41
N LEU A 36 -9.12 7.11 -12.76
CA LEU A 36 -8.43 7.94 -11.76
C LEU A 36 -9.41 8.65 -10.82
N GLN A 37 -10.67 8.85 -11.23
CA GLN A 37 -11.69 9.45 -10.38
C GLN A 37 -12.03 8.55 -9.19
N ASP A 38 -11.91 7.22 -9.33
CA ASP A 38 -12.20 6.26 -8.26
C ASP A 38 -11.17 6.32 -7.11
N VAL A 39 -9.99 6.87 -7.39
CA VAL A 39 -8.87 6.99 -6.43
C VAL A 39 -8.49 8.43 -6.14
N LYS A 40 -9.26 9.41 -6.65
CA LYS A 40 -8.97 10.85 -6.50
C LYS A 40 -8.91 11.32 -5.04
N TRP A 41 -9.52 10.58 -4.12
CA TRP A 41 -9.47 10.90 -2.69
C TRP A 41 -8.06 10.79 -2.07
N ILE A 42 -7.10 10.16 -2.76
CA ILE A 42 -5.69 10.04 -2.33
C ILE A 42 -4.93 11.38 -2.50
N VAL A 43 -5.41 12.29 -3.34
CA VAL A 43 -4.76 13.59 -3.62
C VAL A 43 -4.47 14.35 -2.32
N GLY A 44 -3.25 14.86 -2.21
CA GLY A 44 -2.81 15.62 -1.05
C GLY A 44 -1.31 15.59 -0.81
N ASN A 45 -0.91 16.29 0.25
CA ASN A 45 0.42 16.17 0.84
C ASN A 45 0.24 15.47 2.17
N TRP A 46 1.06 14.48 2.43
CA TRP A 46 0.90 13.53 3.51
C TRP A 46 2.21 13.41 4.28
N THR A 47 2.13 13.38 5.60
CA THR A 47 3.27 13.14 6.49
C THR A 47 2.92 12.01 7.47
N GLY A 48 3.88 11.14 7.75
CA GLY A 48 3.71 10.00 8.64
C GLY A 48 5.02 9.61 9.32
N GLU A 49 4.91 8.72 10.29
CA GLU A 49 6.06 8.10 10.98
C GLU A 49 6.08 6.61 10.66
N ALA A 50 7.16 6.13 10.06
CA ALA A 50 7.37 4.73 9.76
C ALA A 50 8.86 4.45 9.55
N LEU A 51 9.26 3.17 9.64
CA LEU A 51 10.63 2.73 9.37
C LEU A 51 11.71 3.48 10.18
N GLY A 52 11.36 3.93 11.39
CA GLY A 52 12.26 4.67 12.26
C GLY A 52 12.48 6.14 11.87
N GLY A 53 11.68 6.70 10.96
CA GLY A 53 11.82 8.06 10.49
C GLY A 53 10.52 8.74 10.09
N ILE A 54 10.66 9.90 9.45
CA ILE A 54 9.56 10.71 8.92
C ILE A 54 9.38 10.38 7.44
N CYS A 55 8.18 9.97 7.07
CA CYS A 55 7.73 9.78 5.70
C CYS A 55 7.01 11.03 5.21
N GLN A 56 7.30 11.48 4.00
CA GLN A 56 6.51 12.46 3.27
C GLN A 56 6.06 11.89 1.94
N GLU A 57 4.80 12.07 1.59
CA GLU A 57 4.24 11.60 0.33
C GLU A 57 3.29 12.63 -0.25
N THR A 58 3.41 12.92 -1.55
CA THR A 58 2.55 13.89 -2.23
C THR A 58 1.93 13.23 -3.45
N TRP A 59 0.62 13.38 -3.62
CA TRP A 59 -0.16 12.93 -4.79
C TRP A 59 -0.74 14.12 -5.54
N SER A 60 -0.50 14.19 -6.85
CA SER A 60 -1.03 15.24 -7.72
C SER A 60 -2.51 15.05 -8.02
N GLU A 61 -3.21 16.08 -8.49
CA GLU A 61 -4.49 15.89 -9.18
C GLU A 61 -4.31 15.01 -10.44
N PRO A 62 -5.34 14.25 -10.87
CA PRO A 62 -5.30 13.52 -12.13
C PRO A 62 -5.30 14.50 -13.31
N ILE A 63 -4.27 14.41 -14.16
CA ILE A 63 -4.13 15.20 -15.39
C ILE A 63 -3.76 14.24 -16.52
N GLY A 64 -4.54 14.26 -17.61
CA GLY A 64 -4.42 13.26 -18.67
C GLY A 64 -4.80 11.88 -18.14
N ASN A 65 -3.94 10.89 -18.35
CA ASN A 65 -4.16 9.51 -17.91
C ASN A 65 -3.32 9.12 -16.68
N SER A 66 -2.80 10.11 -15.92
CA SER A 66 -1.91 9.85 -14.78
C SER A 66 -2.24 10.71 -13.56
N MET A 67 -2.01 10.12 -12.38
CA MET A 67 -1.89 10.79 -11.09
C MET A 67 -0.50 10.47 -10.54
N MET A 68 0.37 11.46 -10.41
CA MET A 68 1.78 11.28 -10.02
C MET A 68 1.93 11.33 -8.50
N PHE A 69 2.91 10.61 -7.96
CA PHE A 69 3.35 10.78 -6.59
C PHE A 69 4.86 10.81 -6.42
N SER A 70 5.28 11.39 -5.30
CA SER A 70 6.64 11.28 -4.79
C SER A 70 6.62 10.95 -3.31
N PHE A 71 7.51 10.07 -2.88
CA PHE A 71 7.73 9.71 -1.48
C PHE A 71 9.15 10.06 -1.06
N LYS A 72 9.35 10.35 0.24
CA LYS A 72 10.66 10.54 0.86
C LYS A 72 10.64 10.03 2.30
N LEU A 73 11.62 9.20 2.65
CA LEU A 73 11.91 8.82 4.03
C LEU A 73 13.13 9.59 4.56
N VAL A 74 13.00 10.21 5.74
CA VAL A 74 14.09 10.87 6.47
C VAL A 74 14.33 10.16 7.80
N VAL A 75 15.56 9.71 8.02
CA VAL A 75 16.02 9.07 9.27
C VAL A 75 17.23 9.85 9.78
N ASP A 76 17.25 10.18 11.08
CA ASP A 76 18.34 10.93 11.72
C ASP A 76 18.73 12.23 10.98
N GLY A 77 17.74 12.95 10.45
CA GLY A 77 17.92 14.21 9.71
C GLY A 77 18.52 14.05 8.32
N LYS A 78 18.68 12.83 7.80
CA LYS A 78 19.19 12.52 6.46
C LYS A 78 18.15 11.77 5.65
N VAL A 79 18.19 11.94 4.33
CA VAL A 79 17.33 11.16 3.45
C VAL A 79 17.84 9.72 3.40
N ALA A 80 16.95 8.78 3.69
CA ALA A 80 17.20 7.36 3.52
C ALA A 80 16.96 6.95 2.07
N PHE A 81 15.77 7.25 1.53
CA PHE A 81 15.43 7.01 0.13
C PHE A 81 14.23 7.85 -0.32
N TYR A 82 14.01 7.86 -1.63
CA TYR A 82 12.86 8.45 -2.31
C TYR A 82 12.12 7.40 -3.15
N GLU A 83 10.86 7.70 -3.47
CA GLU A 83 10.17 7.05 -4.58
C GLU A 83 9.58 8.11 -5.51
N LEU A 84 9.50 7.76 -6.79
CA LEU A 84 8.73 8.49 -7.78
C LEU A 84 7.87 7.50 -8.54
N GLY A 85 6.58 7.81 -8.70
CA GLY A 85 5.67 6.91 -9.37
C GLY A 85 4.36 7.56 -9.77
N HIS A 86 3.42 6.72 -10.18
CA HIS A 86 2.09 7.13 -10.59
C HIS A 86 1.04 6.04 -10.41
N ILE A 87 -0.22 6.45 -10.42
CA ILE A 87 -1.34 5.60 -10.82
C ILE A 87 -1.75 6.07 -12.23
N ILE A 88 -1.83 5.14 -13.17
CA ILE A 88 -2.25 5.43 -14.55
C ILE A 88 -3.50 4.65 -14.95
N GLU A 89 -4.29 5.26 -15.83
CA GLU A 89 -5.31 4.54 -16.59
C GLU A 89 -4.65 3.78 -17.75
N LYS A 90 -4.76 2.45 -17.72
CA LYS A 90 -4.28 1.54 -18.77
C LYS A 90 -5.34 0.49 -19.05
N GLU A 91 -5.69 0.29 -20.33
CA GLU A 91 -6.64 -0.76 -20.74
C GLU A 91 -8.00 -0.74 -19.99
N LYS A 92 -8.49 0.46 -19.67
CA LYS A 92 -9.74 0.69 -18.90
C LYS A 92 -9.71 0.21 -17.43
N THR A 93 -8.51 0.07 -16.88
CA THR A 93 -8.26 -0.19 -15.46
C THR A 93 -7.13 0.71 -14.93
N LEU A 94 -6.69 0.49 -13.69
CA LEU A 94 -5.59 1.22 -13.07
C LEU A 94 -4.34 0.34 -12.91
N LEU A 95 -3.18 0.98 -13.02
CA LEU A 95 -1.88 0.41 -12.71
C LEU A 95 -1.09 1.38 -11.83
N LEU A 96 -0.60 0.91 -10.69
CA LEU A 96 0.37 1.65 -9.87
C LEU A 96 1.78 1.23 -10.31
N GLN A 97 2.65 2.21 -10.57
CA GLN A 97 4.05 1.96 -10.89
C GLN A 97 4.93 2.92 -10.11
N LEU A 98 6.09 2.44 -9.67
CA LEU A 98 7.06 3.28 -8.97
C LEU A 98 8.49 2.82 -9.21
N LYS A 99 9.42 3.69 -8.85
CA LYS A 99 10.85 3.40 -8.75
C LYS A 99 11.40 3.99 -7.46
N HIS A 100 12.45 3.36 -6.95
CA HIS A 100 13.15 3.81 -5.76
C HIS A 100 14.47 4.48 -6.12
N PHE A 101 14.85 5.45 -5.32
CA PHE A 101 16.12 6.17 -5.44
C PHE A 101 16.75 6.35 -4.08
N ASP A 102 18.07 6.21 -3.97
CA ASP A 102 18.78 6.57 -2.75
C ASP A 102 18.86 8.10 -2.54
N GLY A 103 19.47 8.53 -1.44
CA GLY A 103 19.64 9.95 -1.11
C GLY A 103 20.45 10.76 -2.14
N GLU A 104 21.18 10.12 -3.05
CA GLU A 104 21.94 10.75 -4.14
C GLU A 104 21.23 10.63 -5.50
N LEU A 105 19.97 10.21 -5.51
CA LEU A 105 19.13 9.97 -6.69
C LEU A 105 19.63 8.85 -7.61
N LYS A 106 20.39 7.90 -7.07
CA LYS A 106 20.71 6.68 -7.82
C LYS A 106 19.54 5.70 -7.71
N GLY A 107 19.01 5.29 -8.86
CA GLY A 107 17.90 4.35 -8.95
C GLY A 107 18.29 2.94 -8.47
N TRP A 108 17.37 2.25 -7.81
CA TRP A 108 17.53 0.85 -7.43
C TRP A 108 17.21 -0.09 -8.59
N GLU A 109 16.13 0.21 -9.32
CA GLU A 109 15.76 -0.51 -10.53
C GLU A 109 16.61 -0.07 -11.73
N LYS A 110 16.65 -0.93 -12.75
CA LYS A 110 17.21 -0.55 -14.06
C LYS A 110 16.42 0.60 -14.68
N ALA A 111 17.04 1.35 -15.59
CA ALA A 111 16.43 2.52 -16.23
C ALA A 111 15.08 2.19 -16.90
N GLU A 112 14.97 1.02 -17.52
CA GLU A 112 13.80 0.53 -18.25
C GLU A 112 12.79 -0.27 -17.40
N VAL A 113 13.08 -0.52 -16.12
CA VAL A 113 12.25 -1.34 -15.24
C VAL A 113 11.64 -0.48 -14.13
N SER A 114 10.36 -0.68 -13.85
CA SER A 114 9.67 -0.14 -12.68
C SER A 114 9.05 -1.28 -11.89
N GLU A 115 8.75 -1.04 -10.63
CA GLU A 115 7.81 -1.87 -9.88
C GLU A 115 6.39 -1.65 -10.43
N ASN A 116 5.57 -2.70 -10.45
CA ASN A 116 4.25 -2.69 -11.07
C ASN A 116 3.23 -3.42 -10.20
N PHE A 117 2.19 -2.71 -9.75
CA PHE A 117 1.14 -3.26 -8.92
C PHE A 117 -0.19 -3.18 -9.66
N ARG A 118 -0.71 -4.35 -10.05
CA ARG A 118 -1.96 -4.47 -10.82
C ARG A 118 -3.17 -4.28 -9.93
N LEU A 119 -4.19 -3.57 -10.41
CA LEU A 119 -5.42 -3.36 -9.64
C LEU A 119 -6.14 -4.68 -9.37
N VAL A 120 -6.45 -4.94 -8.10
CA VAL A 120 -7.19 -6.12 -7.63
C VAL A 120 -8.65 -5.77 -7.33
N LYS A 121 -8.90 -4.66 -6.64
CA LYS A 121 -10.24 -4.28 -6.17
C LYS A 121 -10.32 -2.79 -5.83
N VAL A 122 -11.48 -2.17 -6.07
CA VAL A 122 -11.80 -0.81 -5.60
C VAL A 122 -13.07 -0.86 -4.75
N THR A 123 -13.10 -0.08 -3.69
CA THR A 123 -14.27 0.17 -2.84
C THR A 123 -14.33 1.66 -2.47
N LEU A 124 -15.37 2.10 -1.76
CA LEU A 124 -15.51 3.49 -1.35
C LEU A 124 -14.36 3.99 -0.44
N THR A 125 -13.75 3.11 0.34
CA THR A 125 -12.71 3.46 1.32
C THR A 125 -11.38 2.79 1.05
N HIS A 126 -11.27 1.94 0.03
CA HIS A 126 -10.04 1.20 -0.24
C HIS A 126 -9.80 1.05 -1.73
N VAL A 127 -8.54 1.15 -2.13
CA VAL A 127 -8.06 0.64 -3.41
C VAL A 127 -6.94 -0.37 -3.16
N TYR A 128 -7.13 -1.57 -3.70
CA TYR A 128 -6.22 -2.70 -3.59
C TYR A 128 -5.54 -2.89 -4.94
N PHE A 129 -4.23 -2.65 -4.97
CA PHE A 129 -3.32 -3.19 -5.96
C PHE A 129 -2.68 -4.47 -5.41
N ASP A 130 -2.02 -5.24 -6.27
CA ASP A 130 -1.34 -6.47 -5.88
C ASP A 130 -0.36 -6.18 -4.72
N LYS A 131 -0.59 -6.77 -3.55
CA LYS A 131 0.22 -6.58 -2.33
C LYS A 131 0.37 -5.13 -1.83
N PHE A 132 -0.46 -4.20 -2.33
CA PHE A 132 -0.41 -2.78 -2.01
C PHE A 132 -1.83 -2.22 -1.84
N THR A 133 -2.15 -1.65 -0.68
CA THR A 133 -3.49 -1.12 -0.40
C THR A 133 -3.40 0.33 0.08
N PHE A 134 -4.26 1.20 -0.47
CA PHE A 134 -4.61 2.47 0.14
C PHE A 134 -5.95 2.34 0.86
N GLU A 135 -6.05 2.87 2.06
CA GLU A 135 -7.26 2.93 2.89
C GLU A 135 -7.55 4.38 3.29
N LYS A 136 -8.75 4.86 2.94
CA LYS A 136 -9.28 6.15 3.39
C LYS A 136 -9.84 6.02 4.81
N ILE A 137 -9.17 6.65 5.77
CA ILE A 137 -9.67 6.76 7.15
C ILE A 137 -10.55 8.00 7.31
N SER A 138 -10.11 9.13 6.79
CA SER A 138 -10.86 10.38 6.72
C SER A 138 -10.38 11.23 5.53
N ASP A 139 -10.88 12.45 5.37
CA ASP A 139 -10.36 13.37 4.34
C ASP A 139 -8.92 13.84 4.63
N ASN A 140 -8.45 13.67 5.86
CA ASN A 140 -7.13 14.10 6.35
C ASN A 140 -6.26 12.95 6.87
N GLU A 141 -6.67 11.70 6.69
CA GLU A 141 -5.91 10.53 7.15
C GLU A 141 -6.09 9.34 6.21
N ILE A 142 -4.98 8.72 5.84
CA ILE A 142 -4.94 7.48 5.06
C ILE A 142 -4.00 6.48 5.71
N ASN A 143 -4.26 5.20 5.45
CA ASN A 143 -3.27 4.15 5.65
C ASN A 143 -2.82 3.62 4.29
N ILE A 144 -1.53 3.29 4.21
CA ILE A 144 -0.95 2.55 3.10
C ILE A 144 -0.40 1.23 3.67
N TYR A 145 -0.72 0.12 3.02
CA TYR A 145 -0.24 -1.21 3.39
C TYR A 145 0.56 -1.79 2.24
N VAL A 146 1.78 -2.27 2.51
CA VAL A 146 2.68 -2.84 1.49
C VAL A 146 3.29 -4.14 2.01
N VAL A 147 3.30 -5.20 1.20
CA VAL A 147 4.07 -6.41 1.50
C VAL A 147 5.49 -6.24 1.00
N PHE A 148 6.48 -6.29 1.88
CA PHE A 148 7.90 -6.24 1.49
C PHE A 148 8.34 -7.59 0.93
N GLU A 149 8.77 -7.63 -0.33
CA GLU A 149 9.06 -8.88 -1.05
C GLU A 149 10.09 -9.77 -0.34
N GLU A 150 11.16 -9.17 0.20
CA GLU A 150 12.24 -9.90 0.85
C GLU A 150 11.78 -10.68 2.10
N SER A 151 10.80 -10.12 2.82
CA SER A 151 10.35 -10.69 4.11
C SER A 151 8.97 -11.34 4.03
N GLY A 152 8.19 -11.05 3.00
CA GLY A 152 6.76 -11.38 2.92
C GLY A 152 5.89 -10.70 3.98
N LYS A 153 6.45 -9.73 4.74
CA LYS A 153 5.74 -9.05 5.82
C LYS A 153 4.97 -7.85 5.29
N GLU A 154 3.70 -7.74 5.68
CA GLU A 154 2.89 -6.54 5.49
C GLU A 154 3.35 -5.44 6.46
N MET A 155 3.61 -4.26 5.91
CA MET A 155 3.94 -3.04 6.64
C MET A 155 2.80 -2.03 6.48
N LYS A 156 2.48 -1.33 7.57
CA LYS A 156 1.51 -0.24 7.58
C LYS A 156 2.23 1.11 7.69
N PHE A 157 1.84 2.05 6.85
CA PHE A 157 2.19 3.46 6.92
C PHE A 157 0.91 4.24 7.21
N ASN A 158 0.90 5.04 8.27
CA ASN A 158 -0.20 5.96 8.57
C ASN A 158 0.24 7.38 8.22
N PHE A 159 -0.62 8.08 7.50
CA PHE A 159 -0.33 9.37 6.90
C PHE A 159 -1.43 10.38 7.19
N LYS A 160 -1.04 11.62 7.48
CA LYS A 160 -1.94 12.74 7.77
C LYS A 160 -1.59 13.97 6.92
N LYS A 161 -2.60 14.75 6.56
CA LYS A 161 -2.45 16.02 5.82
C LYS A 161 -1.93 17.15 6.70
#